data_AF-A0A6F9ZHP6-F1
#
_entry.id   AF-A0A6F9ZHP6-F1
#
_cell.length_a   1.000
_cell.length_b   1.000
_cell.length_c   1.000
_cell.angle_alpha   90.00
_cell.angle_beta   90.00
_cell.angle_gamma   90.00
#
_symmetry.space_group_name_H-M   'P 1'
#
loop_
_entity.id
_entity.type
_entity.pdbx_description
1 polymer ?
#
loop_
_entity_poly.entity_id
_entity_poly.type
_entity_poly.pdbx_seq_one_letter_code
_entity_poly.pdbx_strand_id
1 'polypeptide(L)'
;MELLKDDPVIAEYHETLRELSKSPIVNFTGISNTDLKLMYGAPNIDLLSRYDQSYTILVRTLQNLAKVLYEKGYVNDACCILEFAVETRSDISATYKLLSSIYLESNQPEKVQALIPIAQNLNTSLSSHIVSILENSLKS
;
A
#
# COMPACT_ATOMS: atom_id res chain seq x y z
N MET A 1 7.30 -19.05 -10.84
CA MET A 1 6.07 -18.74 -10.06
C MET A 1 5.30 -19.99 -9.60
N GLU A 2 5.84 -21.22 -9.69
CA GLU A 2 5.16 -22.44 -9.18
C GLU A 2 5.51 -22.79 -7.72
N LEU A 3 6.62 -22.28 -7.18
CA LEU A 3 7.09 -22.53 -5.80
C LEU A 3 6.29 -21.81 -4.69
N LEU A 4 5.37 -20.91 -5.05
CA LEU A 4 4.59 -20.08 -4.12
C LEU A 4 3.18 -20.63 -3.86
N LYS A 5 2.71 -21.60 -4.67
CA LYS A 5 1.35 -22.16 -4.53
C LYS A 5 1.15 -22.98 -3.25
N ASP A 6 2.24 -23.49 -2.67
CA ASP A 6 2.18 -24.39 -1.51
C ASP A 6 2.41 -23.67 -0.17
N ASP A 7 2.67 -22.36 -0.17
CA ASP A 7 2.75 -21.61 1.08
C ASP A 7 1.35 -21.17 1.51
N PRO A 8 0.81 -21.72 2.63
CA PRO A 8 -0.56 -21.45 3.04
C PRO A 8 -0.80 -19.97 3.39
N VAL A 9 0.22 -19.26 3.86
CA VAL A 9 0.11 -17.83 4.21
C VAL A 9 0.01 -16.97 2.95
N ILE A 10 0.81 -17.29 1.93
CA ILE A 10 0.78 -16.58 0.65
C ILE A 10 -0.53 -16.87 -0.09
N ALA A 11 -1.03 -18.11 -0.02
CA ALA A 11 -2.32 -18.49 -0.56
C ALA A 11 -3.48 -17.70 0.08
N GLU A 12 -3.46 -17.50 1.40
CA GLU A 12 -4.47 -16.71 2.12
C GLU A 12 -4.49 -15.25 1.66
N TYR A 13 -3.33 -14.63 1.45
CA TYR A 13 -3.26 -13.27 0.92
C TYR A 13 -3.78 -13.19 -0.52
N HIS A 14 -3.44 -14.16 -1.38
CA HIS A 14 -3.99 -14.20 -2.74
C HIS A 14 -5.49 -14.39 -2.77
N GLU A 15 -6.05 -15.21 -1.88
CA GLU A 15 -7.49 -15.38 -1.79
C GLU A 15 -8.17 -14.11 -1.28
N THR A 16 -7.59 -13.44 -0.29
CA THR A 16 -8.06 -12.13 0.18
C THR A 16 -8.09 -11.10 -0.97
N LEU A 17 -7.02 -11.02 -1.76
CA LEU A 17 -6.96 -10.13 -2.93
C LEU A 17 -7.99 -10.51 -4.00
N ARG A 18 -8.22 -11.82 -4.22
CA ARG A 18 -9.26 -12.32 -5.13
C ARG A 18 -10.65 -11.90 -4.67
N GLU A 19 -10.97 -12.05 -3.39
CA GLU A 19 -12.26 -11.64 -2.85
C GLU A 19 -12.46 -10.13 -2.96
N LEU A 20 -11.44 -9.33 -2.61
CA LEU A 20 -11.49 -7.88 -2.74
C LEU A 20 -11.74 -7.43 -4.19
N SER A 21 -11.17 -8.14 -5.18
CA SER A 21 -11.35 -7.82 -6.60
C SER A 21 -12.80 -7.91 -7.10
N LYS A 22 -13.69 -8.58 -6.34
CA LYS A 22 -15.12 -8.73 -6.68
C LYS A 22 -15.95 -7.49 -6.37
N SER A 23 -15.40 -6.51 -5.67
CA SER A 23 -16.09 -5.29 -5.25
C SER A 23 -15.29 -4.03 -5.57
N PRO A 24 -15.95 -2.87 -5.76
CA PRO A 24 -15.25 -1.60 -5.89
C PRO A 24 -14.40 -1.30 -4.66
N ILE A 25 -13.19 -0.82 -4.90
CA ILE A 25 -12.25 -0.39 -3.88
C ILE A 25 -11.96 1.08 -4.11
N VAL A 26 -12.19 1.91 -3.10
CA VAL A 26 -11.99 3.36 -3.20
C VAL A 26 -11.27 3.86 -1.98
N ASN A 27 -10.19 4.61 -2.20
CA ASN A 27 -9.44 5.28 -1.16
C ASN A 27 -10.14 6.60 -0.79
N PHE A 28 -10.80 6.65 0.37
CA PHE A 28 -11.37 7.88 0.91
C PHE A 28 -10.53 8.49 2.04
N THR A 29 -9.27 8.05 2.20
CA THR A 29 -8.36 8.59 3.21
C THR A 29 -8.29 10.12 3.13
N GLY A 30 -8.52 10.76 4.27
CA GLY A 30 -8.52 12.22 4.42
C GLY A 30 -9.79 12.93 3.94
N ILE A 31 -10.85 12.21 3.58
CA ILE A 31 -12.18 12.79 3.30
C ILE A 31 -13.11 12.49 4.49
N SER A 32 -13.76 13.50 5.05
CA SER A 32 -14.63 13.30 6.20
C SER A 32 -15.96 12.65 5.80
N ASN A 33 -16.60 11.93 6.73
CA ASN A 33 -17.95 11.42 6.53
C ASN A 33 -18.96 12.52 6.20
N THR A 34 -18.77 13.74 6.72
CA THR A 34 -19.60 14.89 6.37
C THR A 34 -19.43 15.27 4.91
N ASP A 35 -18.20 15.33 4.41
CA ASP A 35 -17.91 15.65 3.00
C ASP A 35 -18.45 14.56 2.07
N LEU A 36 -18.30 13.28 2.44
CA LEU A 36 -18.89 12.17 1.68
C LEU A 36 -20.42 12.28 1.61
N LYS A 37 -21.08 12.68 2.71
CA LYS A 37 -22.54 12.90 2.73
C LYS A 37 -22.96 14.05 1.83
N LEU A 38 -22.16 15.12 1.77
CA LEU A 38 -22.43 16.27 0.91
C LEU A 38 -22.24 15.94 -0.57
N MET A 39 -21.20 15.17 -0.92
CA MET A 39 -20.91 14.81 -2.31
C MET A 39 -21.82 13.71 -2.86
N TYR A 40 -22.12 12.69 -2.05
CA TYR A 40 -22.77 11.46 -2.52
C TYR A 40 -24.11 11.17 -1.83
N GLY A 41 -24.53 12.01 -0.88
CA GLY A 41 -25.79 11.84 -0.15
C GLY A 41 -25.69 10.87 1.04
N ALA A 42 -26.43 11.18 2.10
CA ALA A 42 -26.46 10.37 3.32
C ALA A 42 -26.85 8.89 3.13
N PRO A 43 -27.78 8.51 2.24
CA PRO A 43 -28.14 7.11 2.03
C PRO A 43 -27.01 6.23 1.48
N ASN A 44 -25.98 6.82 0.86
CA ASN A 44 -24.88 6.07 0.24
C ASN A 44 -23.72 5.79 1.20
N ILE A 45 -23.73 6.33 2.42
CA ILE A 45 -22.58 6.26 3.33
C ILE A 45 -22.22 4.83 3.71
N ASP A 46 -23.21 3.97 3.96
CA ASP A 46 -22.93 2.57 4.30
C ASP A 46 -22.21 1.84 3.16
N LEU A 47 -22.49 2.19 1.90
CA LEU A 47 -21.82 1.64 0.72
C LEU A 47 -20.39 2.19 0.59
N LEU A 48 -20.22 3.51 0.74
CA LEU A 48 -18.91 4.16 0.64
C LEU A 48 -17.96 3.71 1.75
N SER A 49 -18.47 3.51 2.97
CA SER A 49 -17.69 2.96 4.07
C SER A 49 -17.23 1.52 3.80
N ARG A 50 -18.01 0.71 3.07
CA ARG A 50 -17.56 -0.64 2.64
C ARG A 50 -16.43 -0.57 1.62
N TYR A 51 -16.48 0.39 0.69
CA TYR A 51 -15.40 0.60 -0.28
C TYR A 51 -14.12 1.05 0.41
N ASP A 52 -14.22 1.95 1.39
CA ASP A 52 -13.09 2.41 2.20
C ASP A 52 -12.48 1.29 3.06
N GLN A 53 -13.34 0.47 3.66
CA GLN A 53 -12.90 -0.70 4.40
C GLN A 53 -12.18 -1.70 3.49
N SER A 54 -12.70 -1.93 2.28
CA SER A 54 -12.06 -2.81 1.28
C SER A 54 -10.69 -2.28 0.88
N TYR A 55 -10.55 -0.96 0.73
CA TYR A 55 -9.26 -0.31 0.49
C TYR A 55 -8.29 -0.51 1.65
N THR A 56 -8.74 -0.32 2.88
CA THR A 56 -7.93 -0.55 4.08
C THR A 56 -7.43 -2.00 4.16
N ILE A 57 -8.27 -2.98 3.82
CA ILE A 57 -7.86 -4.39 3.77
C ILE A 57 -6.84 -4.60 2.64
N LEU A 58 -7.08 -4.04 1.45
CA LEU A 58 -6.17 -4.14 0.31
C LEU A 58 -4.75 -3.71 0.68
N VAL A 59 -4.57 -2.48 1.15
CA VAL A 59 -3.22 -1.93 1.41
C VAL A 59 -2.48 -2.70 2.50
N ARG A 60 -3.20 -3.18 3.52
CA ARG A 60 -2.64 -4.03 4.58
C ARG A 60 -2.22 -5.40 4.04
N THR A 61 -3.05 -6.01 3.21
CA THR A 61 -2.75 -7.29 2.57
C THR A 61 -1.54 -7.18 1.66
N LEU A 62 -1.45 -6.13 0.83
CA LEU A 62 -0.28 -5.89 -0.02
C LEU A 62 1.01 -5.73 0.81
N GLN A 63 0.96 -4.92 1.88
CA GLN A 63 2.11 -4.74 2.75
C GLN A 63 2.59 -6.06 3.39
N ASN A 64 1.65 -6.85 3.93
CA ASN A 64 1.98 -8.08 4.61
C ASN A 64 2.49 -9.15 3.63
N LEU A 65 1.85 -9.26 2.46
CA LEU A 65 2.29 -10.17 1.41
C LEU A 65 3.70 -9.82 0.92
N ALA A 66 3.97 -8.54 0.65
CA ALA A 66 5.31 -8.09 0.25
C ALA A 66 6.37 -8.39 1.32
N LYS A 67 6.05 -8.17 2.60
CA LYS A 67 6.94 -8.50 3.70
C LYS A 67 7.27 -9.99 3.72
N VAL A 68 6.27 -10.87 3.62
CA VAL A 68 6.47 -12.33 3.60
C VAL A 68 7.31 -12.76 2.39
N LEU A 69 7.07 -12.17 1.22
CA LEU A 69 7.86 -12.46 0.03
C LEU A 69 9.32 -12.02 0.18
N TYR A 70 9.56 -10.83 0.73
CA TYR A 70 10.90 -10.32 0.98
C TYR A 70 11.65 -11.21 1.99
N GLU A 71 11.02 -11.60 3.10
CA GLU A 71 11.60 -12.50 4.12
C GLU A 71 11.95 -13.88 3.56
N LYS A 72 11.28 -14.32 2.50
CA LYS A 72 11.55 -15.58 1.79
C LYS A 72 12.55 -15.44 0.64
N GLY A 73 13.10 -14.25 0.42
CA GLY A 73 14.07 -13.95 -0.63
C GLY A 73 13.47 -13.64 -2.00
N TYR A 74 12.13 -13.54 -2.12
CA TYR A 74 11.45 -13.14 -3.35
C TYR A 74 11.40 -11.60 -3.47
N VAL A 75 12.59 -10.99 -3.51
CA VAL A 75 12.75 -9.52 -3.46
C VAL A 75 12.06 -8.81 -4.63
N ASN A 76 12.14 -9.38 -5.84
CA ASN A 76 11.50 -8.78 -7.03
C ASN A 76 9.96 -8.77 -6.93
N ASP A 77 9.37 -9.87 -6.45
CA ASP A 77 7.92 -9.96 -6.28
C ASP A 77 7.44 -9.02 -5.14
N ALA A 78 8.19 -8.96 -4.05
CA ALA A 78 7.94 -8.01 -2.97
C ALA A 78 8.01 -6.56 -3.46
N CYS A 79 9.02 -6.22 -4.27
CA CYS A 79 9.17 -4.90 -4.88
C CYS A 79 7.95 -4.53 -5.71
N CYS A 80 7.51 -5.41 -6.61
CA CYS A 80 6.37 -5.17 -7.49
C CYS A 80 5.06 -4.94 -6.69
N ILE A 81 4.85 -5.70 -5.61
CA ILE A 81 3.67 -5.54 -4.76
C ILE A 81 3.70 -4.22 -3.98
N LEU A 82 4.87 -3.80 -3.51
CA LEU A 82 5.04 -2.52 -2.82
C LEU A 82 4.88 -1.33 -3.77
N GLU A 83 5.40 -1.43 -4.99
CA GLU A 83 5.18 -0.44 -6.05
C GLU A 83 3.68 -0.28 -6.33
N PHE A 84 2.97 -1.39 -6.50
CA PHE A 84 1.52 -1.36 -6.67
C PHE A 84 0.79 -0.76 -5.45
N ALA A 85 1.22 -1.06 -4.23
CA ALA A 85 0.66 -0.44 -3.03
C ALA A 85 0.85 1.09 -3.04
N VAL A 86 2.02 1.58 -3.46
CA VAL A 86 2.28 3.03 -3.63
C VAL A 86 1.42 3.64 -4.74
N GLU A 87 1.26 2.96 -5.88
CA GLU A 87 0.39 3.41 -6.98
C GLU A 87 -1.07 3.57 -6.55
N THR A 88 -1.55 2.68 -5.66
CA THR A 88 -2.89 2.78 -5.05
C THR A 88 -3.01 3.85 -3.96
N ARG A 89 -1.94 4.62 -3.71
CA ARG A 89 -1.82 5.66 -2.67
C ARG A 89 -1.91 5.15 -1.24
N SER A 90 -1.32 3.98 -0.97
CA SER A 90 -1.15 3.46 0.40
C SER A 90 -0.46 4.50 1.28
N ASP A 91 -0.96 4.69 2.51
CA ASP A 91 -0.35 5.53 3.54
C ASP A 91 0.37 4.72 4.63
N ILE A 92 0.64 3.43 4.36
CA ILE A 92 1.37 2.58 5.29
C ILE A 92 2.86 2.91 5.25
N SER A 93 3.39 3.50 6.32
CA SER A 93 4.81 3.88 6.39
C SER A 93 5.77 2.70 6.22
N ALA A 94 5.36 1.50 6.63
CA ALA A 94 6.15 0.28 6.47
C ALA A 94 6.33 -0.13 4.98
N THR A 95 5.39 0.24 4.10
CA THR A 95 5.49 0.03 2.65
C THR A 95 6.65 0.83 2.08
N TYR A 96 6.67 2.13 2.37
CA TYR A 96 7.74 3.02 1.93
C TYR A 96 9.10 2.64 2.52
N LYS A 97 9.14 2.27 3.80
CA LYS A 97 10.36 1.81 4.44
C LYS A 97 10.93 0.57 3.73
N LEU A 98 10.13 -0.47 3.55
CA LEU A 98 10.60 -1.71 2.91
C LEU A 98 10.99 -1.48 1.45
N LEU A 99 10.20 -0.71 0.70
CA LEU A 99 10.49 -0.40 -0.70
C LEU A 99 11.79 0.40 -0.85
N SER A 100 12.02 1.37 0.04
CA SER A 100 13.29 2.12 0.06
C SER A 100 14.49 1.22 0.32
N SER A 101 14.39 0.28 1.27
CA SER A 101 15.45 -0.70 1.52
C SER A 101 15.74 -1.55 0.28
N ILE A 102 14.71 -2.06 -0.38
CA ILE A 102 14.86 -2.87 -1.61
C ILE A 102 15.56 -2.07 -2.73
N TYR A 103 15.17 -0.81 -2.93
CA TYR A 103 15.79 0.03 -3.96
C TYR A 103 17.25 0.37 -3.64
N LEU A 104 17.58 0.65 -2.38
CA LEU A 104 18.96 0.92 -1.97
C LEU A 104 19.84 -0.33 -2.09
N GLU A 105 19.33 -1.50 -1.68
CA GLU A 105 20.00 -2.80 -1.87
C GLU A 105 20.24 -3.11 -3.37
N SER A 106 19.34 -2.62 -4.23
CA SER A 106 19.44 -2.75 -5.68
C SER A 106 20.19 -1.60 -6.37
N ASN A 107 20.89 -0.76 -5.60
CA ASN A 107 21.66 0.40 -6.05
C ASN A 107 20.88 1.39 -6.93
N GLN A 108 19.61 1.63 -6.58
CA GLN A 108 18.66 2.53 -7.28
C GLN A 108 18.12 3.64 -6.35
N PRO A 109 18.99 4.49 -5.76
CA PRO A 109 18.55 5.57 -4.86
C PRO A 109 17.63 6.60 -5.55
N GLU A 110 17.72 6.76 -6.87
CA GLU A 110 16.84 7.63 -7.65
C GLU A 110 15.37 7.22 -7.55
N LYS A 111 15.08 5.92 -7.40
CA LYS A 111 13.72 5.44 -7.19
C LYS A 111 13.19 5.82 -5.82
N VAL A 112 14.03 5.81 -4.79
CA VAL A 112 13.66 6.33 -3.45
C VAL A 112 13.32 7.81 -3.51
N GLN A 113 14.11 8.59 -4.26
CA GLN A 113 13.85 10.01 -4.47
C GLN A 113 12.50 10.25 -5.19
N ALA A 114 12.12 9.36 -6.12
CA ALA A 114 10.82 9.43 -6.81
C ALA A 114 9.62 9.11 -5.90
N LEU A 115 9.82 8.39 -4.79
CA LEU A 115 8.75 8.13 -3.80
C LEU A 115 8.39 9.36 -2.96
N ILE A 116 9.32 10.29 -2.76
CA ILE A 116 9.12 11.50 -1.94
C ILE A 116 7.95 12.36 -2.44
N PRO A 117 7.89 12.79 -3.71
CA PRO A 117 6.75 13.57 -4.18
C PRO A 117 5.44 12.81 -4.10
N ILE A 118 5.45 11.47 -4.24
CA ILE A 118 4.24 10.65 -4.06
C ILE A 118 3.78 10.72 -2.61
N ALA A 119 4.68 10.51 -1.65
CA ALA A 119 4.39 10.57 -0.22
C ALA A 119 3.92 11.96 0.24
N GLN A 120 4.47 13.04 -0.33
CA GLN A 120 4.06 14.42 -0.07
C GLN A 120 2.61 14.72 -0.51
N ASN A 121 2.14 14.05 -1.57
CA ASN A 121 0.80 14.24 -2.11
C ASN A 121 -0.25 13.30 -1.52
N LEU A 122 0.11 12.49 -0.49
CA LEU A 122 -0.86 11.66 0.21
C LEU A 122 -1.81 12.50 1.05
N ASN A 123 -3.11 12.22 0.97
CA ASN A 123 -4.14 12.88 1.76
C ASN A 123 -4.24 12.30 3.20
N THR A 124 -3.11 12.23 3.90
CA THR A 124 -2.97 11.58 5.21
C THR A 124 -2.07 12.41 6.13
N SER A 125 -2.31 12.35 7.44
CA SER A 125 -1.45 12.99 8.44
C SER A 125 -0.08 12.33 8.56
N LEU A 126 0.08 11.11 8.04
CA LEU A 126 1.32 10.36 8.04
C LEU A 126 2.30 10.78 6.93
N SER A 127 1.87 11.60 5.96
CA SER A 127 2.67 12.02 4.81
C SER A 127 4.05 12.56 5.21
N SER A 128 4.09 13.48 6.17
CA SER A 128 5.33 14.08 6.70
C SER A 128 6.27 13.04 7.34
N HIS A 129 5.71 12.05 8.04
CA HIS A 129 6.47 10.96 8.64
C HIS A 129 7.05 10.03 7.57
N ILE A 130 6.27 9.69 6.54
CA ILE A 130 6.69 8.85 5.41
C ILE A 130 7.83 9.54 4.64
N VAL A 131 7.68 10.83 4.34
CA VAL A 131 8.73 11.63 3.69
C VAL A 131 10.02 11.60 4.53
N SER A 132 9.90 11.78 5.84
CA SER A 132 11.06 11.72 6.75
C SER A 132 11.77 10.36 6.71
N ILE A 133 11.03 9.26 6.60
CA ILE A 133 11.61 7.90 6.44
C ILE A 133 12.42 7.82 5.15
N LEU A 134 11.86 8.26 4.02
CA LEU A 134 12.50 8.22 2.71
C LEU A 134 13.76 9.09 2.67
N GLU A 135 13.70 10.33 3.18
CA GLU A 135 14.85 11.22 3.24
C GLU A 135 15.98 10.70 4.12
N ASN A 136 15.65 10.04 5.25
CA ASN A 136 16.65 9.45 6.12
C ASN A 136 17.31 8.21 5.49
N SER A 137 16.56 7.44 4.69
CA SER A 137 17.11 6.28 3.98
C SER A 137 18.16 6.68 2.93
N LEU A 138 18.03 7.86 2.31
CA LEU A 138 18.99 8.39 1.33
C LEU A 138 20.27 8.97 1.96
N LYS A 139 20.28 9.21 3.27
CA LYS A 139 21.43 9.78 4.01
C LYS A 139 22.30 8.71 4.69
N SER A 140 21.81 7.46 4.75
CA SER A 140 22.50 6.33 5.38
C SER A 140 23.46 5.66 4.42
#